data_AF-A0A0L6WHQ5-F1
#
_entry.id   AF-A0A0L6WHQ5-F1
#
_cell.length_a   1.000
_cell.length_b   1.000
_cell.length_c   1.000
_cell.angle_alpha   90.00
_cell.angle_beta   90.00
_cell.angle_gamma   90.00
#
_symmetry.space_group_name_H-M   'P 1'
#
loop_
_entity.id
_entity.type
_entity.pdbx_description
1 polymer ?
#
loop_
_entity_poly.entity_id
_entity_poly.type
_entity_poly.pdbx_seq_one_letter_code
_entity_poly.pdbx_strand_id
1 'polypeptide(L)'
;MKTLVAHLRLRKGVVIIEKVKGHAGIEGNEGADELTNEGARKELPDQIDINIPKGYELHGARPATITQSTVYKGIIKKLATPECRGILVHLDITRWAINDHNSELPTDDRIWISLGDKSMSREVRAFLWSTMYKAYKVGGYWEHIPNFKHKAICH
;
A
#
# COMPACT_ATOMS: atom_id res chain seq x y z
N MET A 1 20.06 5.78 -5.42
CA MET A 1 20.28 4.51 -4.69
C MET A 1 20.99 3.42 -5.51
N LYS A 2 20.67 3.19 -6.80
CA LYS A 2 21.32 2.13 -7.61
C LYS A 2 22.84 2.25 -7.66
N THR A 3 23.36 3.47 -7.84
CA THR A 3 24.80 3.76 -7.89
C THR A 3 25.52 3.40 -6.59
N LEU A 4 24.96 3.75 -5.43
CA LEU A 4 25.54 3.40 -4.13
C LEU A 4 25.64 1.88 -3.95
N VAL A 5 24.57 1.16 -4.26
CA VAL A 5 24.53 -0.30 -4.16
C VAL A 5 25.53 -0.96 -5.12
N ALA A 6 25.68 -0.42 -6.34
CA ALA A 6 26.68 -0.89 -7.30
C ALA A 6 28.11 -0.74 -6.76
N HIS A 7 28.45 0.43 -6.20
CA HIS A 7 29.77 0.67 -5.61
C HIS A 7 30.03 -0.19 -4.36
N LEU A 8 29.00 -0.42 -3.53
CA LEU A 8 29.12 -1.33 -2.39
C LEU A 8 29.40 -2.77 -2.83
N ARG A 9 28.75 -3.24 -3.91
CA ARG A 9 28.99 -4.59 -4.46
C ARG A 9 30.32 -4.71 -5.22
N LEU A 10 30.85 -3.61 -5.73
CA LEU A 10 32.16 -3.57 -6.37
C LEU A 10 33.29 -3.84 -5.36
N ARG A 11 33.10 -3.49 -4.09
CA ARG A 11 34.09 -3.74 -3.03
C ARG A 11 34.28 -5.25 -2.83
N LYS A 12 35.54 -5.69 -2.83
CA LYS A 12 35.92 -7.10 -2.59
C LYS A 12 36.00 -7.47 -1.11
N GLY A 13 36.12 -6.48 -0.23
CA GLY A 13 36.21 -6.69 1.22
C GLY A 13 34.85 -6.79 1.89
N VAL A 14 34.82 -7.36 3.11
CA VAL A 14 33.62 -7.38 3.96
C VAL A 14 33.28 -5.95 4.35
N VAL A 15 32.03 -5.55 4.14
CA VAL A 15 31.49 -4.25 4.55
C VAL A 15 30.51 -4.49 5.69
N ILE A 16 30.81 -3.92 6.86
CA ILE A 16 29.93 -3.93 8.03
C ILE A 16 29.34 -2.53 8.14
N ILE A 17 28.01 -2.45 8.25
CA ILE A 17 27.28 -1.19 8.46
C ILE A 17 26.73 -1.23 9.88
N GLU A 18 27.17 -0.30 10.71
CA GLU A 18 26.72 -0.14 12.07
C GLU A 18 25.91 1.15 12.21
N LYS A 19 24.78 1.07 12.92
CA LYS A 19 24.01 2.25 13.28
C LYS A 19 24.49 2.74 14.65
N VAL A 20 25.06 3.93 14.67
CA VAL A 20 25.51 4.59 15.91
C VAL A 20 24.54 5.68 16.34
N LYS A 21 24.58 6.04 17.64
CA LYS A 21 23.81 7.17 18.19
C LYS A 21 24.55 8.47 17.85
N GLY A 22 23.81 9.48 17.38
CA GLY A 22 24.37 10.82 17.16
C GLY A 22 24.77 11.50 18.46
N HIS A 23 25.78 12.37 18.40
CA HIS A 23 26.33 13.10 19.55
C HIS A 23 26.77 12.19 20.70
N ALA A 24 27.26 11.00 20.36
CA ALA A 24 27.77 10.03 21.32
C ALA A 24 29.28 10.17 21.54
N GLY A 25 29.94 11.16 20.92
CA GLY A 25 31.39 11.36 21.01
C GLY A 25 32.19 10.34 20.21
N ILE A 26 31.58 9.70 19.21
CA ILE A 26 32.27 8.76 18.32
C ILE A 26 32.97 9.57 17.23
N GLU A 27 34.30 9.60 17.26
CA GLU A 27 35.16 10.43 16.39
C GLU A 27 34.72 10.41 14.91
N GLY A 28 34.52 9.22 14.34
CA GLY A 28 34.10 9.10 12.93
C GLY A 28 32.69 9.64 12.64
N ASN A 29 31.77 9.60 13.61
CA ASN A 29 30.43 10.19 13.45
C ASN A 29 30.47 11.71 13.63
N GLU A 30 31.18 12.21 14.65
CA GLU A 30 31.30 13.66 14.87
C GLU A 30 32.01 14.33 13.68
N GLY A 31 33.05 13.71 13.12
CA GLY A 31 33.69 14.20 11.89
C GLY A 31 32.77 14.17 10.67
N ALA A 32 31.86 13.20 10.57
CA ALA A 32 30.84 13.20 9.52
C ALA A 32 29.80 14.32 9.72
N ASP A 33 29.44 14.64 10.97
CA ASP A 33 28.56 15.75 11.32
C ASP A 33 29.21 17.11 10.97
N GLU A 34 30.50 17.27 11.22
CA GLU A 34 31.29 18.45 10.82
C GLU A 34 31.30 18.63 9.29
N LEU A 35 31.66 17.59 8.54
CA LEU A 35 31.65 17.62 7.07
C LEU A 35 30.26 17.92 6.50
N THR A 36 29.20 17.41 7.14
CA THR A 36 27.82 17.70 6.75
C THR A 36 27.49 19.19 6.96
N ASN A 37 27.91 19.78 8.08
CA ASN A 37 27.75 21.21 8.36
C ASN A 37 28.52 22.08 7.37
N GLU A 38 29.73 21.70 7.00
CA GLU A 38 30.51 22.38 5.96
C GLU A 38 29.80 22.30 4.60
N GLY A 39 29.33 21.11 4.22
CA GLY A 39 28.58 20.89 2.99
C GLY A 39 27.30 21.73 2.92
N ALA A 40 26.57 21.87 4.03
CA ALA A 40 25.36 22.68 4.13
C ALA A 40 25.61 24.19 3.90
N ARG A 41 26.85 24.66 4.10
CA ARG A 41 27.25 26.07 3.91
C ARG A 41 27.82 26.35 2.51
N LYS A 42 28.05 25.33 1.68
CA LYS A 42 28.57 25.53 0.33
C LYS A 42 27.45 26.10 -0.57
N GLU A 43 27.79 27.13 -1.34
CA GLU A 43 26.86 27.71 -2.33
C GLU A 43 26.63 26.77 -3.52
N LEU A 44 27.64 25.97 -3.86
CA LEU A 44 27.59 25.01 -4.95
C LEU A 44 27.74 23.59 -4.41
N PRO A 45 26.92 22.63 -4.89
CA PRO A 45 27.04 21.24 -4.49
C PRO A 45 28.31 20.61 -5.05
N ASP A 46 28.91 19.71 -4.28
CA ASP A 46 30.03 18.92 -4.76
C ASP A 46 29.59 17.98 -5.90
N GLN A 47 30.42 17.84 -6.93
CA GLN A 47 30.17 16.85 -7.98
C GLN A 47 30.55 15.46 -7.52
N ILE A 48 29.54 14.60 -7.37
CA ILE A 48 29.69 13.19 -7.03
C ILE A 48 29.56 12.37 -8.31
N ASP A 49 30.47 11.43 -8.54
CA ASP A 49 30.33 10.48 -9.64
C ASP A 49 29.13 9.56 -9.39
N ILE A 50 28.09 9.74 -10.21
CA ILE A 50 26.86 8.95 -10.16
C ILE A 50 26.83 7.82 -11.19
N ASN A 51 27.92 7.63 -11.95
CA ASN A 51 28.00 6.57 -12.96
C ASN A 51 28.02 5.18 -12.31
N ILE A 52 27.26 4.26 -12.89
CA ILE A 52 27.23 2.88 -12.42
C ILE A 52 28.36 2.13 -13.14
N PRO A 53 29.30 1.48 -12.40
CA PRO A 53 30.34 0.68 -13.01
C PRO A 53 29.75 -0.43 -13.90
N LYS A 54 30.37 -0.65 -15.07
CA LYS A 54 29.94 -1.71 -16.01
C LYS A 54 29.90 -3.06 -15.30
N GLY A 55 28.83 -3.83 -15.54
CA GLY A 55 28.59 -5.13 -14.89
C GLY A 55 27.89 -5.06 -13.54
N TYR A 56 27.71 -3.87 -12.95
CA TYR A 56 26.96 -3.66 -11.71
C TYR A 56 25.60 -2.96 -11.93
N GLU A 57 25.19 -2.87 -13.19
CA GLU A 57 23.89 -2.33 -13.58
C GLU A 57 22.77 -3.29 -13.16
N LEU A 58 22.08 -2.93 -12.08
CA LEU A 58 20.95 -3.71 -11.60
C LEU A 58 19.69 -3.37 -12.41
N HIS A 59 19.35 -4.27 -13.32
CA HIS A 59 18.15 -4.20 -14.14
C HIS A 59 17.06 -5.14 -13.59
N GLY A 60 15.90 -4.57 -13.28
CA GLY A 60 14.72 -5.34 -12.86
C GLY A 60 14.88 -6.08 -11.53
N ALA A 61 14.14 -7.18 -11.39
CA ALA A 61 14.19 -8.06 -10.23
C ALA A 61 15.08 -9.27 -10.52
N ARG A 62 15.82 -9.74 -9.50
CA ARG A 62 16.62 -10.97 -9.60
C ARG A 62 15.70 -12.20 -9.57
N PRO A 63 15.58 -13.00 -10.66
CA PRO A 63 14.65 -14.13 -10.71
C PRO A 63 14.95 -15.20 -9.66
N ALA A 64 16.22 -15.40 -9.32
CA ALA A 64 16.64 -16.37 -8.32
C ALA A 64 16.15 -16.06 -6.88
N THR A 65 15.76 -14.82 -6.60
CA THR A 65 15.32 -14.39 -5.26
C THR A 65 13.86 -13.94 -5.23
N ILE A 66 13.18 -13.92 -6.39
CA ILE A 66 11.79 -13.47 -6.45
C ILE A 66 10.86 -14.64 -6.09
N THR A 67 9.85 -14.36 -5.28
CA THR A 67 8.80 -15.32 -4.95
C THR A 67 7.58 -15.09 -5.82
N GLN A 68 6.77 -16.12 -6.04
CA GLN A 68 5.46 -15.99 -6.69
C GLN A 68 4.60 -14.90 -6.01
N SER A 69 4.65 -14.82 -4.67
CA SER A 69 3.92 -13.80 -3.92
C SER A 69 4.39 -12.37 -4.22
N THR A 70 5.70 -12.15 -4.41
CA THR A 70 6.26 -10.84 -4.76
C THR A 70 5.90 -10.46 -6.19
N VAL A 71 6.03 -11.40 -7.14
CA VAL A 71 5.60 -11.21 -8.54
C VAL A 71 4.12 -10.85 -8.59
N TYR A 72 3.27 -11.64 -7.94
CA TYR A 72 1.82 -11.45 -7.93
C TYR A 72 1.44 -10.08 -7.38
N LYS A 73 2.00 -9.68 -6.23
CA LYS A 73 1.77 -8.33 -5.67
C LYS A 73 2.20 -7.22 -6.63
N GLY A 74 3.32 -7.39 -7.33
CA GLY A 74 3.80 -6.44 -8.34
C GLY A 74 2.84 -6.33 -9.53
N ILE A 75 2.33 -7.46 -10.03
CA ILE A 75 1.34 -7.51 -11.12
C ILE A 75 0.05 -6.82 -10.67
N ILE A 76 -0.49 -7.20 -9.50
CA ILE A 76 -1.75 -6.63 -8.98
C ILE A 76 -1.64 -5.12 -8.78
N LYS A 77 -0.51 -4.61 -8.28
CA LYS A 77 -0.29 -3.15 -8.16
C LYS A 77 -0.24 -2.43 -9.51
N LYS A 78 0.20 -3.11 -10.57
CA LYS A 78 0.34 -2.53 -11.91
C LYS A 78 -0.97 -2.59 -12.69
N LEU A 79 -1.80 -3.58 -12.42
CA LEU A 79 -3.15 -3.66 -12.95
C LEU A 79 -3.98 -2.57 -12.28
N ALA A 80 -4.50 -1.63 -13.07
CA ALA A 80 -5.54 -0.74 -12.57
C ALA A 80 -6.74 -1.59 -12.17
N THR A 81 -7.17 -1.51 -10.91
CA THR A 81 -8.41 -2.16 -10.48
C THR A 81 -9.55 -1.43 -11.20
N PRO A 82 -10.27 -2.07 -12.13
CA PRO A 82 -11.37 -1.40 -12.80
C PRO A 82 -12.41 -1.03 -11.75
N GLU A 83 -12.89 0.22 -11.81
CA GLU A 83 -13.98 0.66 -10.95
C GLU A 83 -15.20 -0.19 -11.23
N CYS A 84 -15.61 -0.99 -10.24
CA CYS A 84 -16.82 -1.77 -10.36
C CYS A 84 -18.00 -0.87 -9.97
N ARG A 85 -18.76 -0.41 -10.98
CA ARG A 85 -19.94 0.45 -10.79
C ARG A 85 -20.88 -0.03 -9.68
N GLY A 86 -21.09 -1.35 -9.56
CA GLY A 86 -21.95 -1.92 -8.52
C GLY A 86 -21.46 -1.62 -7.10
N ILE A 87 -20.14 -1.67 -6.89
CA ILE A 87 -19.52 -1.37 -5.59
C ILE A 87 -19.67 0.11 -5.25
N LEU A 88 -19.42 1.00 -6.22
CA LEU A 88 -19.57 2.45 -6.02
C LEU A 88 -20.99 2.81 -5.60
N VAL A 89 -22.00 2.23 -6.26
CA VAL A 89 -23.41 2.44 -5.90
C VAL A 89 -23.70 1.99 -4.47
N HIS A 90 -23.21 0.81 -4.06
CA HIS A 90 -23.43 0.33 -2.69
C HIS A 90 -22.67 1.15 -1.64
N LEU A 91 -21.48 1.65 -1.96
CA LEU A 91 -20.74 2.59 -1.09
C LEU A 91 -21.53 3.87 -0.88
N ASP A 92 -22.11 4.44 -1.94
CA ASP A 92 -22.93 5.64 -1.82
C ASP A 92 -24.24 5.40 -1.07
N ILE A 93 -24.95 4.30 -1.35
CA ILE A 93 -26.14 3.93 -0.57
C ILE A 93 -25.80 3.82 0.92
N THR A 94 -24.71 3.13 1.25
CA THR A 94 -24.26 2.96 2.64
C THR A 94 -23.90 4.29 3.28
N ARG A 95 -23.17 5.14 2.56
CA ARG A 95 -22.77 6.47 3.02
C ARG A 95 -23.98 7.36 3.32
N TRP A 96 -24.98 7.39 2.43
CA TRP A 96 -26.20 8.16 2.63
C TRP A 96 -27.07 7.59 3.76
N ALA A 97 -27.15 6.27 3.89
CA ALA A 97 -27.84 5.64 5.03
C ALA A 97 -27.18 6.00 6.37
N ILE A 98 -25.84 6.01 6.44
CA ILE A 98 -25.12 6.44 7.64
C ILE A 98 -25.37 7.92 7.94
N ASN A 99 -25.41 8.77 6.91
CA ASN A 99 -25.69 10.19 7.07
C ASN A 99 -27.10 10.43 7.62
N ASP A 100 -28.09 9.66 7.17
CA ASP A 100 -29.46 9.75 7.69
C ASP A 100 -29.53 9.41 9.20
N HIS A 101 -28.75 8.43 9.65
CA HIS A 101 -28.72 8.02 11.06
C HIS A 101 -27.85 8.90 11.96
N ASN A 102 -26.65 9.27 11.50
CA ASN A 102 -25.60 9.85 12.35
C ASN A 102 -25.14 11.23 11.87
N SER A 103 -25.67 11.77 10.77
CA SER A 103 -25.20 13.01 10.12
C SER A 103 -23.70 12.99 9.77
N GLU A 104 -23.14 11.80 9.52
CA GLU A 104 -21.76 11.61 9.10
C GLU A 104 -21.69 11.05 7.67
N LEU A 105 -20.73 11.54 6.87
CA LEU A 105 -20.42 11.04 5.54
C LEU A 105 -19.04 10.35 5.55
N PRO A 106 -18.97 9.04 5.86
CA PRO A 106 -17.69 8.34 5.95
C PRO A 106 -17.01 8.17 4.58
N THR A 107 -15.68 8.15 4.61
CA THR A 107 -14.85 7.77 3.45
C THR A 107 -15.04 6.30 3.10
N ASP A 108 -14.75 5.91 1.85
CA ASP A 108 -14.82 4.50 1.42
C ASP A 108 -13.99 3.60 2.33
N ASP A 109 -12.77 4.02 2.69
CA ASP A 109 -11.89 3.27 3.59
C ASP A 109 -12.52 3.03 4.96
N ARG A 110 -13.20 4.04 5.54
CA ARG A 110 -13.86 3.89 6.84
C ARG A 110 -15.03 2.90 6.77
N ILE A 111 -15.77 2.90 5.66
CA ILE A 111 -16.82 1.90 5.41
C ILE A 111 -16.19 0.52 5.30
N TRP A 112 -15.13 0.34 4.51
CA TRP A 112 -14.49 -0.98 4.36
C TRP A 112 -13.87 -1.51 5.65
N ILE A 113 -13.25 -0.65 6.45
CA ILE A 113 -12.66 -1.02 7.74
C ILE A 113 -13.75 -1.49 8.71
N SER A 114 -14.90 -0.79 8.78
CA SER A 114 -15.98 -1.15 9.72
C SER A 114 -16.61 -2.52 9.41
N LEU A 115 -16.66 -2.91 8.13
CA LEU A 115 -17.12 -4.26 7.73
C LEU A 115 -16.22 -5.39 8.25
N GLY A 116 -14.97 -5.09 8.61
CA GLY A 116 -14.02 -6.04 9.16
C GLY A 116 -14.06 -6.19 10.68
N ASP A 117 -14.90 -5.42 11.39
CA ASP A 117 -14.86 -5.30 12.85
C ASP A 117 -15.06 -6.64 13.57
N LYS A 118 -14.14 -6.96 14.48
CA LYS A 118 -14.10 -8.25 15.17
C LYS A 118 -15.20 -8.42 16.22
N SER A 119 -15.95 -7.38 16.54
CA SER A 119 -17.17 -7.46 17.36
C SER A 119 -18.28 -8.25 16.66
N MET A 120 -18.26 -8.32 15.33
CA MET A 120 -19.17 -9.13 14.53
C MET A 120 -18.65 -10.55 14.32
N SER A 121 -19.57 -11.52 14.23
CA SER A 121 -19.20 -12.89 13.85
C SER A 121 -18.55 -12.92 12.45
N ARG A 122 -17.77 -13.97 12.19
CA ARG A 122 -17.09 -14.11 10.88
C ARG A 122 -18.11 -14.22 9.74
N GLU A 123 -19.24 -14.88 10.01
CA GLU A 123 -20.32 -15.12 9.08
C GLU A 123 -21.02 -13.81 8.69
N VAL A 124 -21.27 -12.92 9.66
CA VAL A 124 -21.84 -11.59 9.41
C VAL A 124 -20.88 -10.74 8.58
N ARG A 125 -19.60 -10.71 8.93
CA ARG A 125 -18.59 -9.95 8.16
C ARG A 125 -18.48 -10.44 6.72
N ALA A 126 -18.45 -11.75 6.51
CA ALA A 126 -18.41 -12.34 5.18
C ALA A 126 -19.68 -11.98 4.37
N PHE A 127 -20.85 -11.98 5.02
CA PHE A 127 -22.10 -11.58 4.40
C PHE A 127 -22.10 -10.10 4.00
N LEU A 128 -21.73 -9.19 4.92
CA LEU A 128 -21.70 -7.76 4.62
C LEU A 128 -20.68 -7.41 3.53
N TRP A 129 -19.49 -8.02 3.58
CA TRP A 129 -18.49 -7.83 2.53
C TRP A 129 -19.02 -8.31 1.17
N SER A 130 -19.61 -9.51 1.12
CA SER A 130 -20.15 -10.07 -0.14
C SER A 130 -21.33 -9.28 -0.70
N THR A 131 -22.18 -8.73 0.16
CA THR A 131 -23.32 -7.88 -0.27
C THR A 131 -22.84 -6.54 -0.82
N MET A 132 -21.81 -5.93 -0.23
CA MET A 132 -21.18 -4.72 -0.78
C MET A 132 -20.63 -4.96 -2.19
N TYR A 133 -20.03 -6.12 -2.44
CA TYR A 133 -19.57 -6.54 -3.77
C TYR A 133 -20.69 -7.02 -4.72
N LYS A 134 -21.97 -6.97 -4.30
CA LYS A 134 -23.12 -7.50 -5.05
C LYS A 134 -22.94 -8.97 -5.46
N ALA A 135 -22.21 -9.74 -4.67
CA ALA A 135 -21.92 -11.15 -4.94
C ALA A 135 -23.11 -12.07 -4.61
N TYR A 136 -24.03 -11.61 -3.78
CA TYR A 136 -25.22 -12.36 -3.37
C TYR A 136 -26.51 -11.87 -4.03
N LYS A 137 -27.47 -12.80 -4.13
CA LYS A 137 -28.83 -12.56 -4.62
C LYS A 137 -29.67 -11.94 -3.51
N VAL A 138 -29.52 -10.64 -3.30
CA VAL A 138 -30.26 -9.86 -2.29
C VAL A 138 -30.80 -8.57 -2.90
N GLY A 139 -31.82 -7.96 -2.27
CA GLY A 139 -32.38 -6.67 -2.68
C GLY A 139 -32.92 -6.67 -4.11
N GLY A 140 -32.52 -5.67 -4.89
CA GLY A 140 -32.95 -5.44 -6.27
C GLY A 140 -32.73 -6.62 -7.24
N TYR A 141 -31.91 -7.61 -6.88
CA TYR A 141 -31.84 -8.86 -7.62
C TYR A 141 -33.21 -9.55 -7.74
N TRP A 142 -34.05 -9.51 -6.71
CA TRP A 142 -35.35 -10.21 -6.71
C TRP A 142 -36.49 -9.40 -7.32
N GLU A 143 -36.34 -8.07 -7.47
CA GLU A 143 -37.41 -7.16 -7.89
C GLU A 143 -37.95 -7.43 -9.30
N HIS A 144 -37.09 -7.90 -10.21
CA HIS A 144 -37.45 -8.15 -11.60
C HIS A 144 -37.94 -9.59 -11.84
N ILE A 145 -37.94 -10.45 -10.81
CA ILE A 145 -38.38 -11.85 -10.93
C ILE A 145 -39.84 -11.96 -10.48
N PRO A 146 -40.78 -12.30 -11.40
CA PRO A 146 -42.19 -12.50 -11.04
C PRO A 146 -42.34 -13.52 -9.91
N ASN A 147 -43.29 -13.31 -9.01
CA ASN A 147 -43.57 -14.13 -7.82
C ASN A 147 -42.48 -14.15 -6.72
N PHE A 148 -41.28 -13.63 -6.96
CA PHE A 148 -40.19 -13.60 -5.97
C PHE A 148 -39.86 -12.20 -5.44
N LYS A 149 -40.59 -11.17 -5.86
CA LYS A 149 -40.39 -9.77 -5.43
C LYS A 149 -40.39 -9.59 -3.91
N HIS A 150 -41.18 -10.38 -3.18
CA HIS A 150 -41.24 -10.36 -1.72
C HIS A 150 -39.88 -10.68 -1.06
N LYS A 151 -38.95 -11.35 -1.76
CA LYS A 151 -37.59 -11.65 -1.27
C LYS A 151 -36.62 -10.48 -1.40
N ALA A 152 -37.01 -9.39 -2.07
CA ALA A 152 -36.18 -8.20 -2.19
C ALA A 152 -36.10 -7.41 -0.87
N ILE A 153 -37.15 -7.48 -0.06
CA ILE A 153 -37.30 -6.70 1.17
C ILE A 153 -37.10 -7.64 2.36
N CYS A 154 -36.23 -7.25 3.29
CA CYS A 154 -36.14 -7.92 4.59
C CYS A 154 -37.28 -7.41 5.47
N HIS A 155 -38.05 -8.32 6.06
CA HIS A 155 -39.10 -8.03 7.04
C HIS A 155 -38.57 -8.11 8.46
#